data_AF-A0A6G2VS67-F1
#
_entry.id   AF-A0A6G2VS67-F1
#
_cell.length_a   1.000
_cell.length_b   1.000
_cell.length_c   1.000
_cell.angle_alpha   90.00
_cell.angle_beta   90.00
_cell.angle_gamma   90.00
#
_symmetry.space_group_name_H-M   'P 1'
#
loop_
_entity.id
_entity.type
_entity.pdbx_description
1 polymer ?
#
loop_
_entity_poly.entity_id
_entity_poly.type
_entity_poly.pdbx_seq_one_letter_code
_entity_poly.pdbx_strand_id
1 'polypeptide(L)' 'MTPARPEPPLPVSVVGIGADGWEGLPEPSRTELREADVLIGGPRQLDLLPPACAGERIAWPSPLRPAVPRLLAAHAGRR' A
#
# COMPACT_ATOMS: atom_id res chain seq x y z
N MET A 1 21.30 30.42 5.40
CA MET A 1 20.80 29.20 6.08
C MET A 1 20.12 28.36 5.03
N THR A 2 20.73 27.24 4.63
CA THR A 2 20.15 26.31 3.65
C THR A 2 19.02 25.55 4.33
N PRO A 3 17.78 25.55 3.81
CA PRO A 3 16.72 24.73 4.39
C PRO A 3 17.13 23.25 4.29
N ALA A 4 16.94 22.52 5.40
CA ALA A 4 17.15 21.09 5.42
C ALA A 4 16.28 20.44 4.33
N ARG A 5 16.89 19.59 3.50
CA ARG A 5 16.15 18.78 2.53
C ARG A 5 15.16 17.92 3.33
N PRO A 6 13.86 17.89 3.00
CA PRO A 6 12.94 16.96 3.64
C PRO A 6 13.53 15.56 3.50
N GLU A 7 13.60 14.81 4.60
CA GLU A 7 14.04 13.41 4.53
C GLU A 7 13.18 12.69 3.49
N PRO A 8 13.80 11.87 2.62
CA PRO A 8 13.02 11.14 1.63
C PRO A 8 11.97 10.33 2.39
N PRO A 9 10.69 10.41 2.00
CA PRO A 9 9.66 9.63 2.65
C PRO A 9 10.07 8.16 2.60
N LEU A 10 9.75 7.42 3.66
CA LEU A 10 10.00 5.99 3.71
C LEU A 10 9.48 5.33 2.42
N PRO A 11 10.23 4.41 1.82
CA PRO A 11 9.89 3.81 0.54
C PRO A 11 8.54 3.08 0.65
N VAL A 12 7.67 3.28 -0.35
CA VAL A 12 6.39 2.56 -0.47
C VAL A 12 6.56 1.41 -1.45
N SER A 13 6.16 0.20 -1.05
CA SER A 13 6.08 -0.96 -1.93
C SER A 13 4.80 -0.91 -2.78
N VAL A 14 4.93 -1.06 -4.10
CA VAL A 14 3.78 -1.09 -5.02
C VAL A 14 3.71 -2.47 -5.67
N VAL A 15 2.62 -3.20 -5.41
CA VAL A 15 2.36 -4.53 -5.97
C VAL A 15 1.19 -4.46 -6.94
N GLY A 16 1.41 -4.87 -8.19
CA GLY A 16 0.35 -5.04 -9.17
C GLY A 16 -0.31 -6.41 -9.02
N ILE A 17 -1.63 -6.44 -8.83
CA ILE A 17 -2.42 -7.69 -8.81
C ILE A 17 -3.11 -7.85 -10.16
N GLY A 18 -2.71 -8.87 -10.91
CA GLY A 18 -3.29 -9.22 -12.20
C GLY A 18 -4.68 -9.84 -12.09
N ALA A 19 -5.27 -10.18 -13.23
CA ALA A 19 -6.58 -10.84 -13.27
C ALA A 19 -6.58 -12.22 -12.58
N ASP A 20 -5.42 -12.88 -12.54
CA ASP A 20 -5.19 -14.17 -11.86
C ASP A 20 -5.20 -14.05 -10.33
N GLY A 21 -5.28 -12.83 -9.79
CA GLY A 21 -5.41 -12.57 -8.37
C GLY A 21 -4.18 -12.98 -7.55
N TRP A 22 -4.42 -13.37 -6.30
CA TRP A 22 -3.36 -13.76 -5.35
C TRP A 22 -2.48 -14.90 -5.87
N GLU A 23 -3.08 -15.88 -6.55
CA GLU A 23 -2.36 -17.04 -7.07
C GLU A 23 -1.37 -16.68 -8.18
N GLY A 24 -1.63 -15.60 -8.93
CA GLY A 24 -0.70 -15.09 -9.95
C GLY A 24 0.48 -14.29 -9.40
N LEU A 25 0.50 -13.95 -8.10
CA LEU A 25 1.57 -13.13 -7.52
C LEU A 25 2.85 -13.95 -7.28
N PRO A 26 4.04 -13.42 -7.61
CA PRO A 26 5.30 -14.06 -7.25
C PRO A 26 5.53 -13.96 -5.73
N GLU A 27 6.29 -14.91 -5.17
CA GLU A 27 6.46 -15.01 -3.72
C GLU A 27 7.01 -13.73 -3.06
N PRO A 28 7.96 -12.97 -3.63
CA PRO A 28 8.39 -11.70 -3.04
C PRO A 28 7.25 -10.70 -2.85
N SER A 29 6.33 -10.61 -3.81
CA SER A 29 5.15 -9.73 -3.71
C SER A 29 4.17 -10.22 -2.65
N ARG A 30 3.98 -11.54 -2.53
CA ARG A 30 3.15 -12.14 -1.48
C ARG A 30 3.74 -11.86 -0.09
N THR A 31 5.05 -11.97 0.06
CA THR A 31 5.75 -11.63 1.31
C THR A 31 5.58 -10.16 1.67
N GLU A 32 5.80 -9.24 0.74
CA GLU A 32 5.58 -7.80 1.00
C GLU A 32 4.13 -7.52 1.45
N LEU A 33 3.13 -8.15 0.83
CA LEU A 33 1.72 -7.98 1.21
C LEU A 33 1.35 -8.63 2.55
N ARG A 34 2.08 -9.66 3.00
CA ARG A 34 1.85 -10.29 4.32
C ARG A 34 2.48 -9.48 5.46
N GLU A 35 3.65 -8.90 5.20
CA GLU A 35 4.41 -8.12 6.17
C GLU A 35 3.98 -6.63 6.25
N ALA A 36 3.12 -6.18 5.34
CA ALA A 36 2.61 -4.81 5.35
C ALA A 36 1.68 -4.58 6.55
N ASP A 37 1.90 -3.48 7.27
CA ASP A 37 1.01 -3.00 8.31
C ASP A 37 -0.22 -2.32 7.71
N VAL A 38 -0.08 -1.73 6.52
CA VAL A 38 -1.13 -1.00 5.80
C VAL A 38 -1.19 -1.42 4.34
N LEU A 39 -2.38 -1.80 3.88
CA LEU A 39 -2.67 -2.22 2.52
C LEU A 39 -3.64 -1.24 1.88
N ILE A 40 -3.14 -0.37 1.01
CA ILE A 40 -3.95 0.64 0.33
C ILE A 40 -4.19 0.24 -1.12
N GLY A 41 -5.46 0.18 -1.54
CA GLY A 41 -5.80 -0.37 -2.85
C GLY A 41 -7.23 -0.09 -3.30
N GLY A 42 -7.54 -0.45 -4.54
CA GLY A 42 -8.92 -0.48 -5.00
C GLY A 42 -9.68 -1.62 -4.31
N PRO A 43 -11.01 -1.50 -4.09
CA PRO A 43 -11.80 -2.52 -3.40
C PRO A 43 -11.58 -3.94 -3.97
N ARG A 44 -11.64 -4.08 -5.30
CA ARG A 44 -11.37 -5.36 -5.99
C ARG A 44 -10.02 -5.97 -5.64
N GLN A 45 -8.96 -5.17 -5.49
CA GLN A 45 -7.62 -5.67 -5.20
C GLN A 45 -7.51 -6.12 -3.74
N LEU A 46 -8.11 -5.35 -2.82
CA LEU A 46 -8.13 -5.67 -1.39
C LEU A 46 -8.96 -6.93 -1.11
N ASP A 47 -10.03 -7.15 -1.85
CA ASP A 47 -10.87 -8.35 -1.73
C ASP A 47 -10.16 -9.64 -2.19
N LEU A 48 -9.14 -9.51 -3.05
CA LEU A 48 -8.31 -10.65 -3.49
C LEU A 48 -7.25 -11.06 -2.46
N LEU A 49 -7.04 -10.26 -1.40
CA LEU A 49 -5.99 -10.55 -0.42
C LEU A 49 -6.47 -11.60 0.60
N PRO A 50 -5.69 -12.68 0.80
CA PRO A 50 -6.05 -13.71 1.76
C PRO A 50 -5.99 -13.17 3.20
N PRO A 51 -6.58 -13.89 4.17
CA PRO A 51 -6.50 -13.53 5.59
C PRO A 51 -5.06 -13.44 6.14
N ALA A 52 -4.11 -14.11 5.49
CA ALA A 52 -2.68 -14.03 5.83
C ALA A 52 -2.09 -12.62 5.64
N CYS A 53 -2.73 -11.76 4.83
CA CYS A 53 -2.44 -10.34 4.74
C CYS A 53 -3.19 -9.62 5.87
N ALA A 54 -2.53 -9.53 7.03
CA ALA A 54 -3.11 -9.01 8.28
C ALA A 54 -3.12 -7.48 8.37
N GLY A 55 -2.42 -6.79 7.46
CA GLY A 55 -2.37 -5.34 7.40
C GLY A 55 -3.75 -4.69 7.29
N GLU A 56 -3.86 -3.47 7.81
CA GLU A 56 -5.08 -2.67 7.73
C GLU A 56 -5.43 -2.37 6.27
N ARG A 57 -6.63 -2.79 5.83
CA ARG A 57 -7.07 -2.62 4.44
C ARG A 57 -7.79 -1.29 4.27
N ILE A 58 -7.23 -0.43 3.44
CA ILE A 58 -7.74 0.93 3.22
C ILE A 58 -8.09 1.08 1.75
N ALA A 59 -9.38 1.23 1.47
CA ALA A 59 -9.85 1.49 0.13
C ALA A 59 -9.39 2.88 -0.34
N TRP A 60 -9.04 3.00 -1.62
CA TRP A 60 -8.75 4.28 -2.23
C TRP A 60 -9.92 5.28 -2.05
N PRO A 61 -9.64 6.51 -1.60
CA PRO A 61 -10.66 7.54 -1.47
C PRO A 61 -11.11 8.04 -2.85
N SER A 62 -12.30 8.64 -2.88
CA SER A 62 -12.81 9.37 -4.04
C SER A 62 -13.08 10.83 -3.67
N PRO A 63 -12.54 11.80 -4.43
CA PRO A 63 -11.63 11.65 -5.56
C PRO A 63 -10.20 11.30 -5.11
N LEU A 64 -9.54 10.39 -5.84
CA LEU A 64 -8.24 9.83 -5.42
C LEU A 64 -7.12 10.88 -5.35
N ARG A 65 -6.83 11.55 -6.46
CA ARG A 65 -5.64 12.42 -6.61
C ARG A 65 -5.46 13.45 -5.49
N PRO A 66 -6.47 14.25 -5.09
CA PRO A 66 -6.29 15.22 -4.01
C PRO A 66 -6.20 14.60 -2.61
N ALA A 67 -6.63 13.35 -2.42
CA ALA A 67 -6.67 12.69 -1.12
C ALA A 67 -5.40 11.87 -0.81
N VAL A 68 -4.65 11.42 -1.84
CA VAL A 68 -3.43 10.62 -1.66
C VAL A 68 -2.41 11.24 -0.69
N PRO A 69 -2.05 12.54 -0.78
CA PRO A 69 -1.03 13.10 0.12
C PRO A 69 -1.42 13.02 1.60
N ARG A 70 -2.69 13.31 1.93
CA ARG A 70 -3.20 13.18 3.31
C ARG A 70 -3.22 11.73 3.76
N LEU A 71 -3.64 10.82 2.88
CA LEU A 71 -3.72 9.40 3.20
C LEU A 71 -2.33 8.83 3.51
N LEU A 72 -1.34 9.07 2.65
CA LEU A 72 0.03 8.63 2.90
C LEU A 72 0.62 9.24 4.19
N ALA A 73 0.35 10.51 4.46
CA ALA A 73 0.80 11.17 5.69
C ALA A 73 0.17 10.53 6.96
N ALA A 74 -1.07 10.07 6.89
CA ALA A 74 -1.75 9.42 8.03
C ALA A 74 -1.14 8.06 8.41
N HIS A 75 -0.44 7.41 7.47
CA HIS A 75 0.19 6.10 7.66
C HIS A 75 1.73 6.16 7.58
N ALA A 76 2.30 7.36 7.61
CA ALA A 76 3.76 7.52 7.61
C ALA A 76 4.39 6.78 8.81
N GLY A 77 5.48 6.07 8.55
CA GLY A 77 6.19 5.28 9.57
C GLY A 77 5.67 3.84 9.72
N ARG A 78 4.58 3.47 9.04
CA ARG A 78 4.07 2.09 8.96
C ARG A 78 4.55 1.45 7.66
N ARG A 79 4.72 0.12 7.69
CA ARG A 79 5.11 -0.66 6.51
C ARG A 79 3.95 -0.88 5.55
#